data_AF-A0A502C870-F1
#
_entry.id   AF-A0A502C870-F1
#
_cell.length_a   1.000
_cell.length_b   1.000
_cell.length_c   1.000
_cell.angle_alpha   90.00
_cell.angle_beta   90.00
_cell.angle_gamma   90.00
#
_symmetry.space_group_name_H-M   'P 1'
#
loop_
_entity.id
_entity.type
_entity.pdbx_description
1 polymer ?
#
loop_
_entity_poly.entity_id
_entity_poly.type
_entity_poly.pdbx_seq_one_letter_code
_entity_poly.pdbx_strand_id
1 'polypeptide(L)'
;MQGGQLTQAQWAHVNYYFKLDPQNTNIPAGVIGKLQATLDGIKANQLKVRVMFFNFAKPTDKKLITIAKAQILNVNQAVRFFIHECTHIYADTDDHSERGYGNNQGTYRQPGLTPEEAPNNADTYAYLTVQLAGRALL
;
A
#
# COMPACT_ATOMS: atom_id res chain seq x y z
N MET A 1 0.15 -16.74 4.61
CA MET A 1 -0.03 -17.02 3.17
C MET A 1 1.04 -18.01 2.76
N GLN A 2 0.70 -19.24 2.36
CA GLN A 2 1.67 -20.15 1.74
C GLN A 2 1.90 -19.62 0.32
N GLY A 3 2.95 -18.80 0.16
CA GLY A 3 3.19 -17.98 -1.02
C GLY A 3 3.79 -18.80 -2.17
N GLY A 4 3.14 -18.75 -3.33
CA GLY A 4 3.84 -19.01 -4.59
C GLY A 4 4.97 -17.99 -4.78
N GLN A 5 6.05 -18.39 -5.45
CA GLN A 5 7.12 -17.46 -5.81
C GLN A 5 6.58 -16.37 -6.74
N LEU A 6 6.95 -15.12 -6.49
CA LEU A 6 6.64 -14.02 -7.40
C LEU A 6 7.37 -14.24 -8.73
N THR A 7 6.69 -13.98 -9.84
CA THR A 7 7.31 -13.92 -11.17
C THR A 7 8.35 -12.80 -11.24
N GLN A 8 9.29 -12.88 -12.18
CA GLN A 8 10.29 -11.82 -12.40
C GLN A 8 9.65 -10.45 -12.63
N ALA A 9 8.54 -10.39 -13.36
CA ALA A 9 7.80 -9.16 -13.59
C ALA A 9 7.19 -8.59 -12.30
N GLN A 10 6.64 -9.46 -11.42
CA GLN A 10 6.16 -9.04 -10.11
C GLN A 10 7.31 -8.54 -9.23
N TRP A 11 8.46 -9.21 -9.24
CA TRP A 11 9.66 -8.78 -8.53
C TRP A 11 10.18 -7.41 -8.98
N ALA A 12 10.20 -7.15 -10.28
CA ALA A 12 10.59 -5.84 -10.80
C ALA A 12 9.71 -4.71 -10.24
N HIS A 13 8.41 -4.95 -10.08
CA HIS A 13 7.50 -3.98 -9.45
C HIS A 13 7.75 -3.85 -7.95
N VAL A 14 7.91 -4.96 -7.21
CA VAL A 14 8.23 -4.90 -5.77
C VAL A 14 9.50 -4.10 -5.54
N ASN A 15 10.57 -4.38 -6.29
CA ASN A 15 11.83 -3.67 -6.18
C ASN A 15 11.70 -2.19 -6.56
N TYR A 16 10.87 -1.86 -7.56
CA TYR A 16 10.62 -0.48 -7.96
C TYR A 16 10.03 0.38 -6.83
N TYR A 17 9.03 -0.14 -6.11
CA TYR A 17 8.32 0.60 -5.07
C TYR A 17 9.01 0.54 -3.70
N PHE A 18 9.57 -0.61 -3.33
CA PHE A 18 10.26 -0.76 -2.05
C PHE A 18 11.74 -0.36 -2.13
N LYS A 19 12.25 -0.01 -3.32
CA LYS A 19 13.66 0.34 -3.55
C LYS A 19 14.62 -0.70 -2.99
N LEU A 20 14.25 -1.98 -3.16
CA LEU A 20 15.06 -3.10 -2.69
C LEU A 20 16.30 -3.26 -3.57
N ASP A 21 17.31 -3.92 -3.00
CA ASP A 21 18.45 -4.42 -3.77
C ASP A 21 17.94 -5.26 -4.97
N PRO A 22 18.37 -4.98 -6.22
CA PRO A 22 17.99 -5.75 -7.40
C PRO A 22 18.31 -7.25 -7.31
N GLN A 23 19.28 -7.65 -6.47
CA GLN A 23 19.62 -9.04 -6.22
C GLN A 23 18.73 -9.70 -5.15
N ASN A 24 17.92 -8.92 -4.43
CA ASN A 24 17.02 -9.46 -3.42
C ASN A 24 15.85 -10.19 -4.08
N THR A 25 15.64 -11.44 -3.66
CA THR A 25 14.57 -12.33 -4.12
C THR A 25 13.55 -12.62 -3.02
N ASN A 26 13.61 -11.89 -1.90
CA ASN A 26 12.73 -12.04 -0.75
C ASN A 26 12.15 -10.70 -0.30
N ILE A 27 10.87 -10.71 0.12
CA ILE A 27 10.23 -9.50 0.64
C ILE A 27 10.82 -9.27 2.04
N PRO A 28 11.34 -8.07 2.37
CA PRO A 28 11.92 -7.82 3.68
C PRO A 28 10.95 -8.13 4.82
N ALA A 29 11.45 -8.69 5.92
CA ALA A 29 10.62 -9.05 7.06
C ALA A 29 9.83 -7.86 7.63
N GLY A 30 10.41 -6.65 7.62
CA GLY A 30 9.72 -5.42 8.06
C GLY A 30 8.51 -5.06 7.20
N VAL A 31 8.59 -5.30 5.88
CA VAL A 31 7.48 -5.10 4.94
C VAL A 31 6.37 -6.11 5.21
N ILE A 32 6.73 -7.38 5.39
CA ILE A 32 5.77 -8.44 5.75
C ILE A 32 5.09 -8.11 7.10
N GLY A 33 5.86 -7.66 8.08
CA GLY A 33 5.35 -7.26 9.39
C GLY A 33 4.31 -6.15 9.32
N LYS A 34 4.57 -5.09 8.54
CA LYS A 34 3.61 -3.98 8.34
C LYS A 34 2.33 -4.43 7.61
N LEU A 35 2.43 -5.32 6.61
CA LEU A 35 1.25 -5.92 5.96
C LEU A 35 0.42 -6.76 6.94
N GLN A 36 1.09 -7.58 7.75
CA GLN A 36 0.43 -8.43 8.74
C GLN A 36 -0.26 -7.60 9.81
N ALA A 37 0.40 -6.58 10.35
CA ALA A 37 -0.17 -5.65 11.31
C ALA A 37 -1.41 -4.92 10.73
N THR A 38 -1.34 -4.50 9.47
CA THR A 38 -2.47 -3.89 8.76
C THR A 38 -3.65 -4.86 8.66
N LEU A 39 -3.40 -6.10 8.23
CA LEU A 39 -4.44 -7.13 8.12
C LEU A 39 -5.08 -7.46 9.47
N ASP A 40 -4.26 -7.61 10.51
CA ASP A 40 -4.74 -7.92 11.85
C ASP A 40 -5.55 -6.75 12.43
N GLY A 41 -5.12 -5.51 12.20
CA GLY A 41 -5.87 -4.31 12.55
C GLY A 41 -7.24 -4.24 11.90
N ILE A 42 -7.32 -4.53 10.59
CA ILE A 42 -8.59 -4.59 9.84
C ILE A 42 -9.51 -5.68 10.40
N LYS A 43 -8.98 -6.86 10.72
CA LYS A 43 -9.78 -7.99 11.26
C LYS A 43 -10.28 -7.75 12.68
N ALA A 44 -9.46 -7.12 13.53
CA ALA A 44 -9.77 -6.92 14.93
C ALA A 44 -10.75 -5.77 15.19
N ASN A 45 -10.94 -4.86 14.22
CA ASN A 45 -11.69 -3.63 14.42
C ASN A 45 -12.87 -3.49 13.45
N GLN A 46 -13.98 -2.93 13.94
CA GLN A 46 -15.05 -2.42 13.07
C GLN A 46 -14.61 -1.10 12.42
N LEU A 47 -13.95 -1.20 11.27
CA LEU A 47 -13.51 -0.05 10.49
C LEU A 47 -14.69 0.67 9.85
N LYS A 48 -14.74 1.99 10.03
CA LYS A 48 -15.67 2.90 9.37
C LYS A 48 -14.98 3.53 8.17
N VAL A 49 -15.59 3.40 7.01
CA VAL A 49 -15.13 4.04 5.77
C VAL A 49 -16.09 5.16 5.42
N ARG A 50 -15.62 6.41 5.38
CA ARG A 50 -16.43 7.55 4.88
C ARG A 50 -16.00 7.92 3.48
N VAL A 51 -16.97 8.09 2.58
CA VAL A 51 -16.71 8.59 1.23
C VAL A 51 -16.78 10.12 1.25
N MET A 52 -15.68 10.80 0.90
CA MET A 52 -15.58 12.27 0.96
C MET A 52 -14.88 12.87 -0.29
N PHE A 53 -14.39 14.12 -0.20
CA PHE A 53 -13.66 14.78 -1.28
C PHE A 53 -12.15 14.46 -1.28
N PHE A 54 -11.56 14.13 -0.13
CA PHE A 54 -10.14 13.77 0.02
C PHE A 54 -10.00 12.46 0.80
N ASN A 55 -8.84 11.79 0.66
CA ASN A 55 -8.50 10.62 1.48
C ASN A 55 -7.78 11.10 2.74
N PHE A 56 -8.05 10.44 3.87
CA PHE A 56 -7.25 10.59 5.09
C PHE A 56 -7.56 9.48 6.10
N ALA A 57 -6.54 9.08 6.84
CA ALA A 57 -6.65 8.30 8.06
C ALA A 57 -6.64 9.23 9.28
N LYS A 58 -7.37 8.87 10.33
CA LYS A 58 -7.28 9.56 11.62
C LYS A 58 -6.52 8.67 12.61
N PRO A 59 -5.18 8.78 12.77
CA PRO A 59 -4.42 7.89 13.66
C PRO A 59 -4.93 7.88 15.11
N THR A 60 -5.50 9.00 15.58
CA THR A 60 -6.11 9.12 16.92
C THR A 60 -7.45 8.40 17.05
N ASP A 61 -8.12 8.10 15.94
CA ASP A 61 -9.35 7.31 15.86
C ASP A 61 -9.08 6.14 14.91
N LYS A 62 -8.43 5.10 15.44
CA LYS A 62 -7.95 3.92 14.72
C LYS A 62 -9.04 3.09 14.04
N LYS A 63 -10.27 3.60 13.94
CA LYS A 63 -11.42 2.94 13.33
C LYS A 63 -12.03 3.77 12.21
N LEU A 64 -11.44 4.91 11.84
CA LEU A 64 -11.98 5.78 10.79
C LEU A 64 -10.95 6.06 9.71
N ILE A 65 -11.30 5.68 8.48
CA ILE A 65 -10.65 6.18 7.26
C ILE A 65 -11.66 6.92 6.41
N THR A 66 -11.16 7.83 5.58
CA THR A 66 -11.94 8.45 4.53
C THR A 66 -11.30 8.19 3.18
N ILE A 67 -12.14 7.97 2.18
CA ILE A 67 -11.73 7.71 0.80
C ILE A 67 -12.45 8.72 -0.08
N ALA A 68 -11.71 9.37 -0.97
CA ALA A 68 -12.28 10.32 -1.91
C ALA A 68 -13.23 9.60 -2.89
N LYS A 69 -14.37 10.23 -3.20
CA LYS A 69 -15.39 9.69 -4.11
C LYS A 69 -14.79 9.27 -5.46
N ALA A 70 -13.81 10.02 -5.97
CA ALA A 70 -13.14 9.69 -7.23
C ALA A 70 -12.46 8.32 -7.21
N GLN A 71 -11.95 7.87 -6.05
CA GLN A 71 -11.22 6.61 -5.92
C GLN A 71 -12.15 5.41 -5.87
N ILE A 72 -13.35 5.55 -5.30
CA ILE A 72 -14.29 4.42 -5.22
C ILE A 72 -14.93 4.07 -6.57
N LEU A 73 -14.80 4.93 -7.58
CA LEU A 73 -15.32 4.68 -8.92
C LEU A 73 -14.51 3.63 -9.70
N ASN A 74 -13.31 3.28 -9.22
CA ASN A 74 -12.47 2.25 -9.80
C ASN A 74 -12.07 1.25 -8.72
N VAL A 75 -12.31 -0.04 -8.95
CA VAL A 75 -12.08 -1.08 -7.92
C VAL A 75 -10.62 -1.13 -7.45
N ASN A 76 -9.65 -0.97 -8.36
CA ASN A 76 -8.23 -1.00 -8.01
C ASN A 76 -7.84 0.25 -7.21
N GLN A 77 -8.40 1.41 -7.53
CA GLN A 77 -8.19 2.63 -6.74
C GLN A 77 -8.85 2.53 -5.36
N ALA A 78 -10.06 1.98 -5.28
CA ALA A 78 -10.76 1.77 -4.02
C ALA A 78 -9.94 0.89 -3.08
N VAL A 79 -9.44 -0.25 -3.58
CA VAL A 79 -8.58 -1.16 -2.81
C VAL A 79 -7.25 -0.49 -2.46
N ARG A 80 -6.60 0.19 -3.41
CA ARG A 80 -5.34 0.90 -3.17
C ARG A 80 -5.48 1.88 -2.01
N PHE A 81 -6.41 2.82 -2.11
CA PHE A 81 -6.57 3.85 -1.09
C PHE A 81 -7.11 3.28 0.23
N PHE A 82 -7.93 2.23 0.19
CA PHE A 82 -8.31 1.53 1.41
C PHE A 82 -7.09 0.97 2.17
N ILE A 83 -6.20 0.26 1.47
CA ILE A 83 -4.98 -0.29 2.08
C ILE A 83 -4.03 0.81 2.52
N HIS A 84 -3.84 1.83 1.67
CA HIS A 84 -3.03 3.01 1.98
C HIS A 84 -3.44 3.64 3.32
N GLU A 85 -4.72 4.01 3.47
CA GLU A 85 -5.21 4.62 4.71
C GLU A 85 -5.13 3.67 5.91
N CYS A 86 -5.37 2.36 5.71
CA CYS A 86 -5.23 1.39 6.79
C CYS A 86 -3.77 1.25 7.27
N THR A 87 -2.79 1.36 6.37
CA THR A 87 -1.38 1.27 6.78
C THR A 87 -0.96 2.42 7.68
N HIS A 88 -1.49 3.64 7.49
CA HIS A 88 -1.25 4.75 8.41
C HIS A 88 -1.72 4.44 9.84
N ILE A 89 -2.84 3.74 9.98
CA ILE A 89 -3.46 3.46 11.28
C ILE A 89 -2.76 2.31 12.02
N TYR A 90 -2.42 1.26 11.27
CA TYR A 90 -2.08 -0.05 11.85
C TYR A 90 -0.61 -0.43 11.66
N ALA A 91 0.12 0.28 10.80
CA ALA A 91 1.51 0.00 10.47
C ALA A 91 2.41 1.22 10.51
N ASP A 92 1.89 2.37 10.98
CA ASP A 92 2.62 3.63 11.14
C ASP A 92 3.44 3.97 9.88
N THR A 93 2.75 4.00 8.74
CA THR A 93 3.33 4.47 7.47
C THR A 93 3.14 5.97 7.30
N ASP A 94 3.94 6.56 6.44
CA ASP A 94 3.99 7.98 6.14
C ASP A 94 3.55 8.28 4.70
N ASP A 95 3.15 9.53 4.49
CA ASP A 95 2.91 10.11 3.17
C ASP A 95 4.06 11.04 2.77
N HIS A 96 4.85 10.63 1.80
CA HIS A 96 5.99 11.42 1.30
C HIS A 96 5.59 12.40 0.19
N SER A 97 4.41 13.01 0.29
CA SER A 97 3.84 13.92 -0.72
C SER A 97 3.86 13.31 -2.13
N GLU A 98 3.98 14.13 -3.19
CA GLU A 98 3.97 13.66 -4.59
C GLU A 98 5.10 12.67 -4.94
N ARG A 99 6.17 12.56 -4.12
CA ARG A 99 7.22 11.55 -4.29
C ARG A 99 6.77 10.17 -3.83
N GLY A 100 5.85 10.11 -2.87
CA GLY A 100 5.29 8.88 -2.31
C GLY A 100 4.11 8.33 -3.11
N TYR A 101 3.42 9.19 -3.87
CA TYR A 101 2.26 8.78 -4.65
C TYR A 101 2.62 8.34 -6.07
N GLY A 102 2.12 7.17 -6.47
CA GLY A 102 2.16 6.73 -7.86
C GLY A 102 0.96 7.17 -8.70
N ASN A 103 1.14 7.16 -10.01
CA ASN A 103 0.08 7.32 -11.01
C ASN A 103 -0.55 5.96 -11.37
N ASN A 104 -1.56 5.99 -12.23
CA ASN A 104 -2.28 4.76 -12.62
C ASN A 104 -1.45 3.83 -13.50
N GLN A 105 -0.32 4.32 -14.04
CA GLN A 105 0.66 3.58 -14.81
C GLN A 105 1.71 2.90 -13.91
N GLY A 106 1.61 3.09 -12.59
CA GLY A 106 2.51 2.50 -11.62
C GLY A 106 3.89 3.15 -11.57
N THR A 107 3.97 4.43 -11.91
CA THR A 107 5.18 5.26 -11.77
C THR A 107 4.93 6.30 -10.69
N TYR A 108 5.94 6.61 -9.87
CA TYR A 108 5.87 7.76 -8.96
C TYR A 108 5.59 9.06 -9.73
N ARG A 109 4.78 9.95 -9.15
CA ARG A 109 4.40 11.24 -9.79
C ARG A 109 5.55 12.24 -9.83
N GLN A 110 6.51 12.09 -8.92
CA GLN A 110 7.79 12.80 -8.88
C GLN A 110 8.94 11.80 -8.77
N PRO A 111 10.23 12.22 -8.87
CA PRO A 111 11.35 11.37 -8.51
C PRO A 111 11.08 10.70 -7.16
N GLY A 112 11.07 9.36 -7.18
CA GLY A 112 10.51 8.55 -6.10
C GLY A 112 11.30 8.59 -4.80
N LEU A 113 10.95 7.67 -3.92
CA LEU A 113 11.45 7.59 -2.55
C LEU A 113 12.88 7.10 -2.44
N THR A 114 13.56 7.46 -1.35
CA THR A 114 14.82 6.80 -0.96
C THR A 114 14.56 5.35 -0.49
N PRO A 115 15.61 4.51 -0.40
CA PRO A 115 15.50 3.16 0.17
C PRO A 115 14.97 3.12 1.61
N GLU A 116 15.15 4.18 2.39
CA GLU A 116 14.68 4.29 3.77
C GLU A 116 13.23 4.75 3.86
N GLU A 117 12.80 5.64 2.96
CA GLU A 117 11.43 6.15 2.87
C GLU A 117 10.49 5.10 2.27
N ALA A 118 10.94 4.34 1.28
CA ALA A 118 10.11 3.42 0.51
C ALA A 118 9.40 2.34 1.37
N PRO A 119 10.06 1.67 2.34
CA PRO A 119 9.42 0.76 3.27
C PRO A 119 8.50 1.42 4.29
N ASN A 120 8.54 2.76 4.45
CA ASN A 120 7.68 3.48 5.37
C ASN A 120 6.52 4.20 4.66
N ASN A 121 6.50 4.25 3.33
CA ASN A 121 5.46 4.92 2.56
C ASN A 121 4.18 4.09 2.41
N ALA A 122 3.01 4.66 2.73
CA ALA A 122 1.72 3.96 2.69
C ALA A 122 1.36 3.43 1.29
N ASP A 123 1.61 4.22 0.25
CA ASP A 123 1.25 3.89 -1.12
C ASP A 123 2.04 2.69 -1.68
N THR A 124 3.27 2.48 -1.17
CA THR A 124 4.12 1.34 -1.54
C THR A 124 3.45 0.01 -1.19
N TYR A 125 2.81 -0.08 -0.02
CA TYR A 125 2.05 -1.24 0.43
C TYR A 125 0.77 -1.44 -0.39
N ALA A 126 0.07 -0.34 -0.67
CA ALA A 126 -1.14 -0.38 -1.47
C ALA A 126 -0.87 -0.93 -2.89
N TYR A 127 0.22 -0.52 -3.52
CA TYR A 127 0.65 -1.06 -4.81
C TYR A 127 0.98 -2.54 -4.76
N LEU A 128 1.69 -2.99 -3.72
CA LEU A 128 1.99 -4.40 -3.52
C LEU A 128 0.69 -5.21 -3.48
N THR A 129 -0.30 -4.78 -2.71
CA THR A 129 -1.58 -5.49 -2.60
C THR A 129 -2.34 -5.52 -3.92
N VAL A 130 -2.45 -4.39 -4.64
CA VAL A 130 -3.22 -4.33 -5.89
C VAL A 130 -2.53 -5.09 -7.04
N GLN A 131 -1.21 -4.98 -7.17
CA GLN A 131 -0.45 -5.63 -8.24
C GLN A 131 -0.29 -7.14 -8.02
N LEU A 132 -0.19 -7.58 -6.77
CA LEU A 132 -0.12 -9.01 -6.45
C LEU A 132 -1.51 -9.67 -6.45
N ALA A 133 -2.56 -8.98 -5.97
CA ALA A 133 -3.92 -9.51 -6.00
C ALA A 133 -4.49 -9.54 -7.43
N GLY A 134 -4.20 -8.53 -8.25
CA GLY A 134 -4.68 -8.43 -9.63
C GLY A 134 -4.07 -9.44 -10.61
N ARG A 135 -3.09 -10.23 -10.19
CA ARG A 135 -2.44 -11.26 -11.03
C ARG A 135 -2.52 -12.69 -10.46
N ALA A 136 -3.28 -12.88 -9.38
CA ALA A 136 -3.51 -14.19 -8.76
C ALA A 136 -5.01 -14.57 -8.65
N LEU A 137 -5.92 -13.75 -9.21
CA LEU A 137 -7.37 -13.98 -9.13
C LEU A 137 -8.12 -13.68 -10.44
N LEU A 138 -7.45 -13.85 -11.60
CA LEU A 138 -8.10 -14.05 -12.90
C LEU A 138 -7.38 -15.18 -13.65
#